data_AF-X1JSL7-F1
#
_entry.id   AF-X1JSL7-F1
#
_cell.length_a   1.000
_cell.length_b   1.000
_cell.length_c   1.000
_cell.angle_alpha   90.00
_cell.angle_beta   90.00
_cell.angle_gamma   90.00
#
_symmetry.space_group_name_H-M   'P 1'
#
loop_
_entity.id
_entity.type
_entity.pdbx_description
1 polymer ?
#
loop_
_entity_poly.entity_id
_entity_poly.type
_entity_poly.pdbx_seq_one_letter_code
_entity_poly.pdbx_strand_id
1 'polypeptide(L)'
;MSTQDLTACRMRDAIRRGELSAAEATETCLAAIDRTDAKVRAFLSTDAAAARRRAQKIDRRLKAGETPGLLAGVPVAVKDNMCTADGQPTTCASRILEG
;
A
#
# COMPACT_ATOMS: atom_id res chain seq x y z
N MET A 1 2.13 2.22 20.09
CA MET A 1 2.78 1.41 19.04
C MET A 1 2.67 2.20 17.76
N SER A 2 3.74 2.35 16.97
CA SER A 2 3.64 3.07 15.69
C SER A 2 2.77 2.27 14.74
N THR A 3 2.00 2.92 13.88
CA THR A 3 1.26 2.26 12.79
C THR A 3 2.18 1.40 11.92
N GLN A 4 3.48 1.76 11.84
CA GLN A 4 4.53 1.00 11.13
C GLN A 4 4.89 -0.34 11.79
N ASP A 5 4.61 -0.51 13.09
CA ASP A 5 4.97 -1.72 13.84
C ASP A 5 3.85 -2.77 13.83
N LEU A 6 2.72 -2.45 13.21
CA LEU A 6 1.58 -3.37 13.12
C LEU A 6 1.87 -4.48 12.10
N THR A 7 1.59 -5.72 12.49
CA THR A 7 1.50 -6.82 11.52
C THR A 7 0.33 -6.58 10.57
N ALA A 8 0.37 -7.15 9.37
CA ALA A 8 -0.71 -7.03 8.39
C ALA A 8 -2.09 -7.42 8.97
N CYS A 9 -2.15 -8.48 9.79
CA CYS A 9 -3.37 -8.90 10.47
C CYS A 9 -3.87 -7.85 11.46
N ARG A 10 -2.98 -7.29 12.30
CA ARG A 10 -3.37 -6.25 13.27
C ARG A 10 -3.81 -4.96 12.60
N MET A 11 -3.13 -4.56 11.52
CA MET A 11 -3.49 -3.39 10.72
C MET A 11 -4.86 -3.57 10.07
N ARG A 12 -5.12 -4.72 9.42
CA ARG A 12 -6.43 -5.07 8.89
C ARG A 12 -7.52 -4.99 9.96
N ASP A 13 -7.27 -5.57 11.13
CA ASP A 13 -8.26 -5.62 12.21
C ASP A 13 -8.57 -4.21 12.75
N ALA A 14 -7.55 -3.37 12.94
CA ALA A 14 -7.72 -1.97 13.31
C ALA A 14 -8.51 -1.18 12.26
N ILE A 15 -8.22 -1.40 10.97
CA ILE A 15 -8.94 -0.76 9.87
C ILE A 15 -10.42 -1.19 9.83
N ARG A 16 -10.68 -2.49 9.98
CA ARG A 16 -12.05 -3.02 10.01
C ARG A 16 -12.87 -2.48 11.19
N ARG A 17 -12.20 -2.20 12.32
CA ARG A 17 -12.83 -1.63 13.51
C ARG A 17 -12.97 -0.10 13.45
N GLY A 18 -12.38 0.55 12.46
CA GLY A 18 -12.34 2.01 12.35
C GLY A 18 -11.39 2.68 13.33
N GLU A 19 -10.49 1.92 13.96
CA GLU A 19 -9.44 2.43 14.87
C GLU A 19 -8.27 3.08 14.11
N LEU A 20 -8.13 2.74 12.82
CA LEU A 20 -7.14 3.26 11.88
C LEU A 20 -7.82 3.34 10.50
N SER A 21 -7.61 4.41 9.74
CA SER A 21 -8.07 4.44 8.34
C SER A 21 -7.05 3.81 7.39
N ALA A 22 -7.52 3.26 6.27
CA ALA A 22 -6.65 2.80 5.19
C ALA A 22 -5.80 3.97 4.64
N ALA A 23 -6.35 5.19 4.62
CA ALA A 23 -5.62 6.40 4.25
C ALA A 23 -4.44 6.68 5.19
N GLU A 24 -4.66 6.65 6.51
CA GLU A 24 -3.58 6.84 7.51
C GLU A 24 -2.51 5.75 7.42
N ALA A 25 -2.92 4.48 7.24
CA ALA A 25 -1.98 3.38 7.02
C ALA A 25 -1.12 3.61 5.76
N THR A 26 -1.74 4.08 4.68
CA THR A 26 -1.05 4.38 3.41
C THR A 26 -0.06 5.53 3.56
N GLU A 27 -0.46 6.66 4.16
CA GLU A 27 0.46 7.79 4.39
C GLU A 27 1.62 7.40 5.30
N THR A 28 1.34 6.57 6.32
CA THR A 28 2.38 6.05 7.20
C THR A 28 3.45 5.27 6.43
N CYS A 29 3.05 4.43 5.47
CA CYS A 29 3.99 3.67 4.64
C CYS A 29 4.73 4.57 3.64
N LEU A 30 4.03 5.50 2.98
CA LEU A 30 4.65 6.45 2.04
C LEU A 30 5.71 7.32 2.74
N ALA A 31 5.41 7.85 3.92
CA ALA A 31 6.37 8.60 4.72
C ALA A 31 7.58 7.75 5.17
N ALA A 32 7.41 6.43 5.33
CA ALA A 32 8.51 5.52 5.62
C ALA A 32 9.45 5.38 4.41
N ILE A 33 8.87 5.23 3.22
CA ILE A 33 9.58 5.14 1.94
C ILE A 33 10.38 6.42 1.73
N ASP A 34 9.74 7.59 1.81
CA ASP A 34 10.40 8.90 1.60
C ASP A 34 11.60 9.12 2.53
N ARG A 35 11.48 8.67 3.79
CA ARG A 35 12.55 8.84 4.80
C ARG A 35 13.71 7.86 4.63
N THR A 36 13.45 6.66 4.11
CA THR A 36 14.36 5.51 4.29
C THR A 36 14.90 4.97 2.97
N ASP A 37 14.10 5.02 1.90
CA ASP A 37 14.39 4.28 0.68
C ASP A 37 15.54 4.87 -0.15
N ALA A 38 15.87 6.15 0.05
CA ALA A 38 17.09 6.74 -0.51
C ALA A 38 18.36 5.99 -0.11
N LYS A 39 18.36 5.33 1.07
CA LYS A 39 19.47 4.54 1.58
C LYS A 39 19.33 3.05 1.27
N VAL A 40 18.11 2.52 1.38
CA VAL A 40 17.84 1.07 1.24
C VAL A 40 17.72 0.66 -0.23
N ARG A 41 17.13 1.52 -1.07
CA ARG A 41 16.87 1.29 -2.50
C ARG A 41 16.04 0.02 -2.73
N ALA A 42 14.95 -0.14 -1.99
CA ALA A 42 14.06 -1.30 -2.08
C ALA A 42 12.99 -1.16 -3.17
N PHE A 43 12.55 0.05 -3.51
CA PHE A 43 11.49 0.27 -4.50
C PHE A 43 12.06 0.71 -5.85
N LEU A 44 11.56 0.10 -6.95
CA LEU A 44 11.88 0.53 -8.32
C LEU A 44 10.88 1.56 -8.84
N SER A 45 9.61 1.41 -8.47
CA SER A 45 8.52 2.31 -8.82
C SER A 45 7.53 2.40 -7.65
N THR A 46 6.90 3.57 -7.51
CA THR A 46 5.83 3.80 -6.54
C THR A 46 4.77 4.71 -7.14
N ASP A 47 3.49 4.36 -6.99
CA ASP A 47 2.37 5.23 -7.33
C ASP A 47 1.58 5.63 -6.08
N ALA A 48 2.12 6.66 -5.41
CA ALA A 48 1.52 7.23 -4.21
C ALA A 48 0.10 7.74 -4.46
N ALA A 49 -0.18 8.30 -5.65
CA ALA A 49 -1.49 8.85 -5.96
C ALA A 49 -2.54 7.73 -6.11
N ALA A 50 -2.22 6.63 -6.79
CA ALA A 50 -3.10 5.47 -6.88
C ALA A 50 -3.29 4.79 -5.52
N ALA A 51 -2.24 4.67 -4.72
CA ALA A 51 -2.33 4.13 -3.36
C ALA A 51 -3.33 4.93 -2.51
N ARG A 52 -3.20 6.27 -2.48
CA ARG A 52 -4.11 7.19 -1.79
C ARG A 52 -5.56 7.06 -2.26
N ARG A 53 -5.79 7.05 -3.58
CA ARG A 53 -7.15 6.89 -4.15
C ARG A 53 -7.78 5.55 -3.74
N ARG A 54 -7.00 4.46 -3.78
CA ARG A 54 -7.48 3.12 -3.36
C ARG A 54 -7.81 3.08 -1.88
N ALA A 55 -6.97 3.65 -1.03
CA ALA A 55 -7.18 3.73 0.40
C ALA A 55 -8.48 4.48 0.76
N GLN A 56 -8.67 5.69 0.20
CA GLN A 56 -9.90 6.46 0.39
C GLN A 56 -11.15 5.71 -0.09
N LYS A 57 -11.06 4.96 -1.18
CA LYS A 57 -12.18 4.11 -1.66
C LYS A 57 -12.52 3.02 -0.64
N ILE A 58 -11.51 2.38 -0.03
CA ILE A 58 -11.73 1.36 1.00
C ILE A 58 -12.38 1.98 2.25
N ASP A 59 -11.89 3.13 2.70
CA ASP A 59 -12.47 3.84 3.85
C ASP A 59 -13.95 4.19 3.62
N ARG A 60 -14.31 4.66 2.41
CA ARG A 60 -15.71 4.94 2.05
C ARG A 60 -16.58 3.69 2.11
N ARG A 61 -16.09 2.56 1.60
CA ARG A 61 -16.83 1.29 1.60
C ARG A 61 -17.05 0.77 3.03
N LEU A 62 -16.02 0.84 3.88
CA LEU A 62 -16.12 0.48 5.29
C LEU A 62 -17.15 1.37 6.01
N LYS A 63 -17.12 2.69 5.79
CA LYS A 63 -18.11 3.62 6.34
C LYS A 63 -19.53 3.35 5.88
N ALA A 64 -19.70 2.81 4.67
CA ALA A 64 -20.99 2.39 4.12
C ALA A 64 -21.49 1.04 4.69
N GLY A 65 -20.76 0.41 5.62
CA GLY A 65 -21.10 -0.89 6.17
C GLY A 65 -20.81 -2.06 5.24
N GLU A 66 -20.10 -1.83 4.13
CA GLU A 66 -19.66 -2.93 3.28
C GLU A 66 -18.57 -3.75 3.98
N THR A 67 -18.48 -5.03 3.63
CA THR A 67 -17.39 -5.91 4.07
C THR A 67 -16.40 -6.10 2.92
N PRO A 68 -15.43 -5.19 2.74
CA PRO A 68 -14.41 -5.37 1.71
C PRO A 68 -13.53 -6.59 2.05
N GLY A 69 -12.77 -7.06 1.04
CA GLY A 69 -12.01 -8.31 1.08
C GLY A 69 -11.04 -8.47 2.27
N LEU A 70 -10.47 -9.66 2.41
CA LEU A 70 -9.72 -10.07 3.61
C LEU A 70 -8.53 -9.17 3.98
N LEU A 71 -7.94 -8.43 3.04
CA LEU A 71 -6.81 -7.51 3.29
C LEU A 71 -7.15 -6.06 2.96
N ALA A 72 -8.44 -5.71 2.95
CA ALA A 72 -8.88 -4.36 2.63
C ALA A 72 -8.19 -3.32 3.54
N GLY A 73 -7.45 -2.41 2.90
CA GLY A 73 -6.79 -1.27 3.55
C GLY A 73 -5.34 -1.54 3.96
N VAL A 74 -4.85 -2.78 3.89
CA VAL A 74 -3.45 -3.12 4.18
C VAL A 74 -2.57 -2.74 2.99
N PRO A 75 -1.57 -1.85 3.16
CA PRO A 75 -0.60 -1.54 2.10
C PRO A 75 0.27 -2.75 1.76
N VAL A 76 0.58 -2.93 0.48
CA VAL A 76 1.46 -4.00 -0.01
C VAL A 76 2.44 -3.45 -1.03
N ALA A 77 3.64 -4.04 -1.07
CA ALA A 77 4.62 -3.85 -2.13
C ALA A 77 4.69 -5.15 -2.96
N VAL A 78 4.86 -5.01 -4.26
CA VAL A 78 4.90 -6.12 -5.20
C VAL A 78 6.30 -6.17 -5.82
N LYS A 79 6.92 -7.35 -5.85
CA LYS A 79 8.20 -7.54 -6.53
C LYS A 79 8.03 -7.25 -8.02
N ASP A 80 8.97 -6.50 -8.60
CA ASP A 80 8.94 -6.01 -9.98
C ASP A 80 9.05 -7.09 -11.09
N ASN A 81 8.97 -8.36 -10.73
CA ASN A 81 8.84 -9.47 -11.67
C ASN A 81 7.41 -10.05 -11.70
N MET A 82 6.45 -9.36 -11.11
CA MET A 82 5.03 -9.72 -11.11
C MET A 82 4.24 -8.62 -11.81
N CYS A 83 3.55 -8.98 -12.90
CA CYS A 83 2.72 -8.03 -13.63
C CYS A 83 1.59 -7.49 -12.75
N THR A 84 1.39 -6.18 -12.75
CA THR A 84 0.30 -5.54 -12.03
C THR A 84 -0.77 -5.04 -13.01
N ALA A 85 -2.04 -5.20 -12.64
CA ALA A 85 -3.17 -4.80 -13.48
C ALA A 85 -3.41 -3.28 -13.49
N ASP A 86 -2.68 -2.51 -12.68
CA ASP A 86 -2.82 -1.06 -12.55
C ASP A 86 -1.88 -0.26 -13.48
N GLY A 87 -1.18 -0.94 -14.38
CA GLY A 87 -0.33 -0.31 -15.40
C GLY A 87 0.98 0.27 -14.84
N GLN A 88 1.39 -0.13 -13.63
CA GLN A 88 2.73 0.18 -13.15
C GLN A 88 3.79 -0.51 -14.04
N PRO A 89 4.98 0.11 -14.20
CA PRO A 89 6.10 -0.55 -14.83
C PRO A 89 6.39 -1.90 -14.17
N THR A 90 6.69 -2.91 -14.97
CA THR A 90 7.16 -4.23 -14.52
C THR A 90 8.42 -4.55 -15.30
N THR A 91 9.60 -4.23 -14.74
CA THR A 91 10.88 -4.29 -15.48
C THR A 91 11.66 -5.59 -15.23
N CYS A 92 11.22 -6.42 -14.28
CA CYS A 92 12.00 -7.53 -13.74
C CYS A 92 13.40 -7.10 -13.26
N ALA A 93 13.59 -5.82 -12.89
CA ALA A 93 14.89 -5.20 -12.65
C ALA A 93 15.90 -5.41 -13.81
N SER A 94 15.43 -5.42 -15.06
CA SER A 94 16.24 -5.68 -16.25
C SER A 94 15.98 -4.67 -17.35
N ARG A 95 17.05 -4.18 -17.96
CA ARG A 95 17.00 -3.27 -19.12
C ARG A 95 16.25 -3.83 -20.33
N ILE A 96 16.09 -5.15 -20.41
CA ILE A 96 15.31 -5.78 -21.49
C ILE A 96 13.85 -5.32 -21.48
N LEU A 97 13.33 -4.97 -20.31
CA LEU A 97 11.94 -4.56 -20.10
C LEU A 97 11.84 -3.11 -19.62
N GLU A 98 12.92 -2.32 -19.74
CA GLU A 98 12.84 -0.86 -19.54
C GLU A 98 12.13 -0.23 -20.75
N GLY A 99 11.00 0.43 -20.50
CA GLY A 99 10.15 1.08 -21.51
C GLY A 99 9.16 2.06 -20.89
#